data_AF-E2AR31-F1
#
_entry.id   AF-E2AR31-F1
#
_cell.length_a   1.000
_cell.length_b   1.000
_cell.length_c   1.000
_cell.angle_alpha   90.00
_cell.angle_beta   90.00
_cell.angle_gamma   90.00
#
_symmetry.space_group_name_H-M   'P 1'
#
loop_
_entity.id
_entity.type
_entity.pdbx_description
1 polymer ?
#
loop_
_entity_poly.entity_id
_entity_poly.type
_entity_poly.pdbx_seq_one_letter_code
_entity_poly.pdbx_strand_id
1 'polypeptide(L)'
;SKEKSKVVRRLPRSSAVTLRISEEDKEKHTYADILRTARDKISLEKLDIEKTRIKKTAGGNILIAIPGANKGAEADKLAEELSKVLDNAVTIARPNIMGELRMFGLDDSISKDEIKEVISTQGKCKVTDVVTAEFRV
;
A
#
# COMPACT_ATOMS: atom_id res chain seq x y z
N SER A 1 21.43 4.51 -35.05
CA SER A 1 20.65 3.81 -34.00
C SER A 1 20.41 4.76 -32.85
N LYS A 2 19.17 5.18 -32.58
CA LYS A 2 18.86 6.07 -31.44
C LYS A 2 18.70 5.24 -30.17
N GLU A 3 19.64 5.40 -29.25
CA GLU A 3 19.56 4.83 -27.90
C GLU A 3 18.35 5.45 -27.19
N LYS A 4 17.32 4.63 -26.92
CA LYS A 4 16.16 5.07 -26.16
C LYS A 4 16.62 5.36 -24.73
N SER A 5 16.55 6.62 -24.30
CA SER A 5 16.92 6.97 -22.93
C SER A 5 16.07 6.15 -21.97
N LYS A 6 16.73 5.44 -21.06
CA LYS A 6 16.11 4.59 -20.06
C LYS A 6 15.23 5.49 -19.18
N VAL A 7 13.90 5.38 -19.29
CA VAL A 7 12.96 6.15 -18.46
C VAL A 7 13.13 5.68 -17.02
N VAL A 8 13.94 6.40 -16.24
CA VAL A 8 14.09 6.16 -14.81
C VAL A 8 12.80 6.62 -14.14
N ARG A 9 12.03 5.66 -13.59
CA ARG A 9 10.86 5.99 -12.77
C ARG A 9 11.35 6.83 -11.59
N ARG A 10 10.84 8.06 -11.48
CA ARG A 10 11.13 8.92 -10.33
C ARG A 10 10.59 8.24 -9.09
N LEU A 11 11.44 8.08 -8.07
CA LEU A 11 11.01 7.58 -6.78
C LEU A 11 9.89 8.47 -6.22
N PRO A 12 8.91 7.87 -5.53
CA PRO A 12 7.82 8.64 -4.98
C PRO A 12 8.41 9.51 -3.87
N ARG A 13 8.09 10.80 -3.89
CA ARG A 13 8.59 11.76 -2.89
C ARG A 13 7.89 11.64 -1.53
N SER A 14 6.96 10.69 -1.42
CA SER A 14 6.11 10.48 -0.26
C SER A 14 5.61 9.03 -0.25
N SER A 15 5.47 8.47 0.94
CA SER A 15 4.65 7.27 1.15
C SER A 15 3.18 7.65 1.30
N ALA A 16 2.27 6.68 1.18
CA ALA A 16 0.85 6.92 1.40
C ALA A 16 0.15 5.70 2.00
N VAL A 17 -0.97 5.97 2.65
CA VAL A 17 -1.96 4.99 3.11
C VAL A 17 -3.32 5.39 2.53
N THR A 18 -4.05 4.42 2.01
CA THR A 18 -5.40 4.62 1.47
C THR A 18 -6.44 4.00 2.38
N LEU A 19 -7.54 4.70 2.57
CA LEU A 19 -8.72 4.26 3.30
C LEU A 19 -9.89 4.18 2.33
N ARG A 20 -10.48 3.00 2.24
CA ARG A 20 -11.65 2.72 1.41
C ARG A 20 -12.75 2.13 2.28
N ILE A 21 -13.95 2.70 2.21
CA ILE A 21 -15.13 2.13 2.85
C ILE A 21 -15.72 1.09 1.90
N SER A 22 -16.07 -0.08 2.43
CA SER A 22 -16.80 -1.12 1.69
C SER A 22 -18.15 -0.59 1.20
N GLU A 23 -18.62 -1.01 0.03
CA GLU A 23 -19.87 -0.51 -0.57
C GLU A 23 -21.08 -0.68 0.37
N GLU A 24 -21.12 -1.79 1.11
CA GLU A 24 -22.17 -2.15 2.07
C GLU A 24 -22.21 -1.26 3.33
N ASP A 25 -21.11 -0.61 3.67
CA ASP A 25 -20.97 0.20 4.89
C ASP A 25 -20.94 1.71 4.61
N LYS A 26 -20.98 2.12 3.33
CA LYS A 26 -21.03 3.54 2.93
C LYS A 26 -22.24 4.28 3.48
N GLU A 27 -23.33 3.59 3.75
CA GLU A 27 -24.55 4.18 4.33
C GLU A 27 -24.43 4.38 5.85
N LYS A 28 -23.54 3.62 6.52
CA LYS A 28 -23.37 3.64 7.99
C LYS A 28 -22.19 4.50 8.44
N HIS A 29 -21.15 4.61 7.61
CA HIS A 29 -19.92 5.31 7.96
C HIS A 29 -19.58 6.38 6.94
N THR A 30 -19.28 7.59 7.43
CA THR A 30 -18.74 8.66 6.59
C THR A 30 -17.22 8.72 6.73
N TYR A 31 -16.52 9.12 5.66
CA TYR A 31 -15.09 9.40 5.72
C TYR A 31 -14.71 10.44 6.79
N ALA A 32 -15.61 11.37 7.12
CA ALA A 32 -15.39 12.35 8.19
C ALA A 32 -15.30 11.67 9.56
N ASP A 33 -16.18 10.72 9.85
CA ASP A 33 -16.22 9.99 11.11
C ASP A 33 -14.97 9.11 11.26
N ILE A 34 -14.61 8.38 10.21
CA ILE A 34 -13.39 7.55 10.17
C ILE A 34 -12.14 8.40 10.44
N LEU A 35 -12.03 9.56 9.78
CA LEU A 35 -10.89 10.46 9.99
C LEU A 35 -10.88 11.07 11.40
N ARG A 36 -12.05 11.31 11.98
CA ARG A 36 -12.17 11.79 13.37
C ARG A 36 -11.70 10.71 14.34
N THR A 37 -12.21 9.48 14.21
CA THR A 37 -11.78 8.35 15.05
C THR A 37 -10.29 8.07 14.91
N ALA A 38 -9.76 8.12 13.69
CA ALA A 38 -8.32 7.97 13.45
C ALA A 38 -7.51 9.08 14.15
N ARG A 39 -7.94 10.34 14.07
CA ARG A 39 -7.26 11.46 14.74
C ARG A 39 -7.32 11.37 16.26
N ASP A 40 -8.42 10.89 16.81
CA ASP A 40 -8.63 10.82 18.26
C ASP A 40 -7.84 9.68 18.89
N LYS A 41 -7.68 8.54 18.20
CA LYS A 41 -6.96 7.37 18.73
C LYS A 41 -5.49 7.29 18.31
N ILE A 42 -5.09 7.90 17.19
CA ILE A 42 -3.73 7.79 16.63
C ILE A 42 -2.94 9.08 16.86
N SER A 43 -1.82 8.97 17.57
CA SER A 43 -0.87 10.08 17.75
C SER A 43 0.24 10.01 16.70
N LEU A 44 0.29 10.97 15.79
CA LEU A 44 1.33 11.05 14.74
C LEU A 44 2.75 11.16 15.32
N GLU A 45 2.90 11.84 16.46
CA GLU A 45 4.18 11.99 17.17
C GLU A 45 4.75 10.64 17.63
N LYS A 46 3.90 9.73 18.10
CA LYS A 46 4.32 8.37 18.51
C LYS A 46 4.77 7.52 17.33
N LEU A 47 4.36 7.89 16.12
CA LEU A 47 4.69 7.20 14.88
C LEU A 47 5.89 7.82 14.15
N ASP A 48 6.54 8.84 14.72
CA ASP A 48 7.62 9.62 14.09
C ASP A 48 7.18 10.26 12.75
N ILE A 49 5.91 10.70 12.71
CA ILE A 49 5.32 11.37 11.55
C ILE A 49 5.13 12.85 11.88
N GLU A 50 5.95 13.71 11.27
CA GLU A 50 5.87 15.15 11.50
C GLU A 50 4.57 15.77 10.96
N LYS A 51 4.19 15.38 9.74
CA LYS A 51 3.04 15.94 9.02
C LYS A 51 2.42 14.88 8.12
N THR A 52 1.11 14.94 7.95
CA THR A 52 0.40 14.16 6.93
C THR A 52 -0.40 15.08 6.02
N ARG A 53 -0.66 14.64 4.79
CA ARG A 53 -1.51 15.33 3.83
C ARG A 53 -2.66 14.41 3.43
N ILE A 54 -3.86 14.75 3.87
CA ILE A 54 -5.08 14.01 3.55
C ILE A 54 -5.67 14.57 2.26
N LYS A 55 -5.97 13.70 1.29
CA LYS A 55 -6.59 14.05 0.03
C LYS A 55 -7.65 13.02 -0.34
N LYS A 56 -8.63 13.44 -1.13
CA LYS A 56 -9.54 12.51 -1.82
C LYS A 56 -8.87 12.00 -3.09
N THR A 57 -8.96 10.70 -3.32
CA THR A 57 -8.57 10.05 -4.57
C THR A 57 -9.63 10.29 -5.65
N ALA A 58 -9.29 10.03 -6.91
CA ALA A 58 -10.26 10.11 -8.01
C ALA A 58 -11.46 9.18 -7.82
N GLY A 59 -11.26 8.02 -7.16
CA GLY A 59 -12.33 7.08 -6.82
C GLY A 59 -13.13 7.43 -5.56
N GLY A 60 -12.96 8.63 -4.99
CA GLY A 60 -13.68 9.07 -3.79
C GLY A 60 -13.16 8.52 -2.46
N ASN A 61 -12.18 7.62 -2.48
CA ASN A 61 -11.48 7.11 -1.30
C ASN A 61 -10.55 8.17 -0.70
N ILE A 62 -10.09 7.96 0.53
CA ILE A 62 -9.14 8.86 1.19
C ILE A 62 -7.71 8.34 1.00
N LEU A 63 -6.79 9.25 0.71
CA LEU A 63 -5.35 9.02 0.66
C LEU A 63 -4.66 9.93 1.68
N ILE A 64 -3.95 9.32 2.61
CA ILE A 64 -3.12 9.98 3.61
C ILE A 64 -1.68 9.87 3.14
N ALA A 65 -1.14 10.95 2.61
CA ALA A 65 0.25 11.02 2.16
C ALA A 65 1.16 11.46 3.31
N ILE A 66 2.26 10.74 3.50
CA ILE A 66 3.34 11.08 4.43
C ILE A 66 4.49 11.68 3.60
N PRO A 67 4.70 13.01 3.64
CA PRO A 67 5.78 13.66 2.93
C PRO A 67 7.14 13.22 3.51
N GLY A 68 8.08 12.91 2.63
CA GLY A 68 9.42 12.47 3.03
C GLY A 68 9.89 11.32 2.15
N ALA A 69 11.16 11.37 1.75
CA ALA A 69 11.79 10.24 1.08
C ALA A 69 11.95 9.10 2.10
N ASN A 70 11.68 7.86 1.66
CA ASN A 70 11.87 6.65 2.45
C ASN A 70 11.04 6.53 3.74
N LYS A 71 9.90 7.25 3.83
CA LYS A 71 8.96 7.14 4.96
C LYS A 71 8.05 5.89 4.87
N GLY A 72 8.61 4.78 4.39
CA GLY A 72 7.86 3.55 4.10
C GLY A 72 7.43 2.83 5.37
N ALA A 73 8.35 2.71 6.33
CA ALA A 73 8.10 2.05 7.60
C ALA A 73 7.07 2.82 8.44
N GLU A 74 7.08 4.15 8.40
CA GLU A 74 6.12 5.00 9.10
C GLU A 74 4.72 4.88 8.49
N ALA A 75 4.63 4.76 7.15
CA ALA A 75 3.37 4.48 6.48
C ALA A 75 2.83 3.08 6.84
N ASP A 76 3.71 2.08 6.95
CA ASP A 76 3.31 0.74 7.39
C ASP A 76 2.79 0.75 8.82
N LYS A 77 3.49 1.42 9.75
CA LYS A 77 3.03 1.56 11.14
C LYS A 77 1.70 2.30 11.23
N LEU A 78 1.53 3.35 10.43
CA LEU A 78 0.27 4.09 10.36
C LEU A 78 -0.86 3.19 9.85
N ALA A 79 -0.62 2.39 8.81
CA ALA A 79 -1.61 1.44 8.30
C ALA A 79 -1.98 0.38 9.34
N GLU A 80 -1.01 -0.12 10.10
CA GLU A 80 -1.23 -1.10 11.17
C GLU A 80 -2.07 -0.51 12.31
N GLU A 81 -1.74 0.69 12.79
CA GLU A 81 -2.52 1.36 13.84
C GLU A 81 -3.94 1.71 13.37
N LEU A 82 -4.09 2.16 12.12
CA LEU A 82 -5.42 2.37 11.53
C LEU A 82 -6.23 1.07 11.52
N SER A 83 -5.60 -0.07 11.22
CA SER A 83 -6.30 -1.37 11.18
C SER A 83 -6.75 -1.87 12.54
N LYS A 84 -6.09 -1.44 13.63
CA LYS A 84 -6.50 -1.75 15.01
C LYS A 84 -7.63 -0.86 15.50
N VAL A 85 -7.65 0.39 15.02
CA VAL A 85 -8.55 1.44 15.51
C VAL A 85 -9.87 1.49 14.76
N LEU A 86 -9.83 1.22 13.45
CA LEU A 86 -10.96 1.31 12.54
C LEU A 86 -11.64 -0.06 12.43
N ASP A 87 -12.96 -0.02 12.23
CA ASP A 87 -13.76 -1.22 12.03
C ASP A 87 -13.41 -1.92 10.71
N ASN A 88 -13.74 -3.21 10.63
CA ASN A 88 -13.54 -4.04 9.43
C ASN A 88 -14.27 -3.50 8.17
N ALA A 89 -15.17 -2.54 8.35
CA ALA A 89 -15.84 -1.78 7.28
C ALA A 89 -14.87 -0.94 6.43
N VAL A 90 -13.66 -0.64 6.95
CA VAL A 90 -12.65 0.17 6.26
C VAL A 90 -11.50 -0.71 5.78
N THR A 91 -11.38 -0.85 4.46
CA THR A 91 -10.20 -1.44 3.84
C THR A 91 -9.05 -0.44 3.85
N ILE A 92 -7.96 -0.83 4.49
CA ILE A 92 -6.72 -0.05 4.55
C ILE A 92 -5.72 -0.69 3.59
N ALA A 93 -5.16 0.12 2.69
CA ALA A 93 -4.14 -0.35 1.75
C ALA A 93 -2.95 0.61 1.70
N ARG A 94 -1.74 0.06 1.56
CA ARG A 94 -0.48 0.81 1.47
C ARG A 94 0.04 0.77 0.03
N PRO A 95 -0.26 1.79 -0.80
CA PRO A 95 0.20 1.80 -2.19
C PRO A 95 1.73 1.92 -2.28
N ASN A 96 2.32 1.02 -3.06
CA ASN A 96 3.75 0.95 -3.34
C ASN A 96 4.03 1.07 -4.84
N ILE A 97 5.24 1.54 -5.19
CA ILE A 97 5.71 1.40 -6.57
C ILE A 97 6.01 -0.08 -6.81
N MET A 98 5.34 -0.64 -7.80
CA MET A 98 5.52 -2.04 -8.20
C MET A 98 6.36 -2.14 -9.47
N GLY A 99 7.18 -3.19 -9.53
CA GLY A 99 7.80 -3.68 -10.76
C GLY A 99 6.96 -4.80 -11.37
N GLU A 100 6.97 -4.94 -12.69
CA GLU A 100 6.42 -6.11 -13.37
C GLU A 100 7.57 -7.08 -13.67
N LEU A 101 7.39 -8.36 -13.33
CA LEU A 101 8.32 -9.44 -13.64
C LEU A 101 7.60 -10.46 -14.52
N ARG A 102 8.31 -10.98 -15.53
CA ARG A 102 7.84 -12.08 -16.38
C ARG A 102 8.83 -13.22 -16.28
N MET A 103 8.33 -14.40 -15.96
CA MET A 103 9.12 -15.61 -15.73
C MET A 103 8.70 -16.65 -16.77
N PHE A 104 9.65 -17.44 -17.25
CA PHE A 104 9.44 -18.51 -18.24
C PHE A 104 10.19 -19.77 -17.79
N GLY A 105 9.75 -20.94 -18.24
CA GLY A 105 10.40 -22.21 -17.90
C GLY A 105 10.20 -22.63 -16.43
N LEU A 106 9.04 -22.31 -15.87
CA LEU A 106 8.61 -22.86 -14.58
C LEU A 106 8.19 -24.32 -14.79
N ASP A 107 8.37 -25.15 -13.77
CA ASP A 107 7.90 -26.55 -13.76
C ASP A 107 6.49 -26.64 -13.13
N ASP A 108 5.69 -27.63 -13.55
CA ASP A 108 4.30 -27.84 -13.11
C ASP A 108 4.17 -28.01 -11.59
N SER A 109 5.25 -28.39 -10.91
CA SER A 109 5.28 -28.53 -9.45
C SER A 109 5.32 -27.21 -8.68
N ILE A 110 5.61 -26.08 -9.32
CA ILE A 110 5.83 -24.80 -8.63
C ILE A 110 4.50 -24.13 -8.26
N SER A 111 4.36 -23.82 -6.97
CA SER A 111 3.17 -23.14 -6.45
C SER A 111 3.27 -21.61 -6.52
N LYS A 112 2.12 -20.93 -6.51
CA LYS A 112 2.04 -19.46 -6.46
C LYS A 112 2.71 -18.89 -5.20
N ASP A 113 2.56 -19.57 -4.07
CA ASP A 113 3.08 -19.13 -2.79
C ASP A 113 4.59 -19.26 -2.71
N GLU A 114 5.16 -20.35 -3.27
CA GLU A 114 6.60 -20.52 -3.38
C GLU A 114 7.24 -19.40 -4.22
N ILE A 115 6.62 -19.03 -5.34
CA ILE A 115 7.09 -17.89 -6.15
C ILE A 115 7.04 -16.58 -5.34
N LYS A 116 5.95 -16.33 -4.61
CA LYS A 116 5.83 -15.12 -3.78
C LYS A 116 6.90 -15.08 -2.70
N GLU A 117 7.14 -16.18 -2.01
CA GLU A 117 8.15 -16.28 -0.95
C GLU A 117 9.56 -16.04 -1.50
N VAL A 118 9.92 -16.68 -2.60
CA VAL A 118 11.23 -16.52 -3.24
C VAL A 118 11.42 -15.07 -3.73
N ILE A 119 10.42 -14.50 -4.42
CA ILE A 119 10.48 -13.11 -4.88
C ILE A 119 10.58 -12.14 -3.70
N SER A 120 9.81 -12.36 -2.63
CA SER A 120 9.84 -11.48 -1.45
C SER A 120 11.22 -11.49 -0.77
N THR A 121 11.81 -12.69 -0.64
CA THR A 121 13.13 -12.89 -0.03
C THR A 121 14.23 -12.21 -0.86
N GLN A 122 14.25 -12.46 -2.17
CA GLN A 122 15.26 -11.88 -3.07
C GLN A 122 15.06 -10.39 -3.29
N GLY A 123 13.81 -9.95 -3.40
CA GLY A 123 13.41 -8.56 -3.59
C GLY A 123 13.48 -7.72 -2.32
N LYS A 124 13.72 -8.34 -1.15
CA LYS A 124 13.71 -7.69 0.17
C LYS A 124 12.43 -6.88 0.41
N CYS A 125 11.30 -7.42 -0.02
CA CYS A 125 9.97 -6.84 0.16
C CYS A 125 9.08 -7.80 0.94
N LYS A 126 7.93 -7.32 1.44
CA LYS A 126 6.99 -8.17 2.16
C LYS A 126 6.25 -9.07 1.16
N VAL A 127 5.87 -10.26 1.58
CA VAL A 127 5.06 -11.19 0.75
C VAL A 127 3.74 -10.52 0.30
N THR A 128 3.15 -9.68 1.16
CA THR A 128 1.93 -8.91 0.85
C THR A 128 2.11 -7.86 -0.24
N ASP A 129 3.35 -7.42 -0.50
CA ASP A 129 3.67 -6.49 -1.59
C ASP A 129 3.88 -7.22 -2.93
N VAL A 130 3.92 -8.56 -2.94
CA VAL A 130 4.09 -9.38 -4.14
C VAL A 130 2.73 -9.84 -4.65
N VAL A 131 2.34 -9.31 -5.80
CA VAL A 131 1.11 -9.72 -6.49
C VAL A 131 1.49 -10.64 -7.64
N THR A 132 1.00 -11.87 -7.59
CA THR A 132 1.13 -12.84 -8.67
C THR A 132 -0.21 -13.00 -9.38
N ALA A 133 -0.16 -13.04 -10.71
CA ALA A 133 -1.31 -13.43 -11.51
C ALA A 133 -1.46 -14.96 -11.49
N GLU A 134 -2.59 -15.45 -12.00
CA GLU A 134 -2.70 -16.87 -12.32
C GLU A 134 -1.71 -17.21 -13.43
N PHE A 135 -0.90 -18.23 -13.21
CA PHE A 135 -0.04 -18.80 -14.24
C PHE A 135 -0.44 -20.25 -14.45
N ARG A 136 -0.43 -20.65 -15.72
CA ARG A 136 -0.47 -22.04 -16.14
C ARG A 136 0.92 -22.39 -16.60
N VAL A 137 1.37 -23.57 -16.22
CA VAL A 137 2.61 -24.15 -16.72
C VAL A 137 2.29 -24.96 -17.97
#